data_AF-A0A3P8W1R4-F1
#
_entry.id   AF-A0A3P8W1R4-F1
#
_cell.length_a   1.000
_cell.length_b   1.000
_cell.length_c   1.000
_cell.angle_alpha   90.00
_cell.angle_beta   90.00
_cell.angle_gamma   90.00
#
_symmetry.space_group_name_H-M   'P 1'
#
loop_
_entity.id
_entity.type
_entity.pdbx_description
1 polymer ?
#
loop_
_entity_poly.entity_id
_entity_poly.type
_entity_poly.pdbx_seq_one_letter_code
_entity_poly.pdbx_strand_id
1 'polypeptide(L)' 'LTPNCEESKTSVTTGHPILGAYIPQCDAHGQYKTQQCHGSTGHCWCVDSTGQERAGTRTAPGTSSVDCDKPGEKVD' A
#
# COMPACT_ATOMS: atom_id res chain seq x y z
N LEU A 1 -3.05 10.56 -16.37
CA LEU A 1 -3.89 10.70 -15.16
C LEU A 1 -3.49 9.56 -14.24
N THR A 2 -3.07 9.84 -13.02
CA THR A 2 -2.84 8.78 -12.03
C THR A 2 -4.20 8.20 -11.65
N PRO A 3 -4.43 6.88 -11.79
CA PRO A 3 -5.70 6.29 -11.40
C PRO A 3 -5.90 6.44 -9.89
N ASN A 4 -7.13 6.76 -9.48
CA ASN A 4 -7.50 6.75 -8.07
C ASN A 4 -7.32 5.34 -7.48
N CYS A 5 -7.27 5.24 -6.15
CA CYS A 5 -7.06 3.95 -5.49
C CYS A 5 -8.16 2.94 -5.83
N GLU A 6 -9.42 3.38 -5.88
CA GLU A 6 -10.57 2.51 -6.19
C GLU A 6 -10.56 1.97 -7.63
N GLU A 7 -10.11 2.79 -8.59
CA GLU A 7 -9.93 2.36 -9.98
C GLU A 7 -8.84 1.29 -10.04
N SER A 8 -7.70 1.54 -9.42
CA SER A 8 -6.58 0.60 -9.36
C SER A 8 -6.98 -0.72 -8.67
N LYS A 9 -7.76 -0.64 -7.60
CA LYS A 9 -8.34 -1.81 -6.91
C LYS A 9 -9.24 -2.61 -7.85
N THR A 10 -10.12 -1.92 -8.58
CA THR A 10 -11.05 -2.52 -9.55
C THR A 10 -10.28 -3.20 -10.69
N SER A 11 -9.23 -2.58 -11.21
CA SER A 11 -8.39 -3.17 -12.26
C SER A 11 -7.78 -4.53 -11.85
N VAL A 12 -7.39 -4.66 -10.57
CA VAL A 12 -6.81 -5.91 -10.05
C VAL A 12 -7.88 -6.98 -9.79
N THR A 13 -9.10 -6.60 -9.41
CA THR A 13 -10.14 -7.56 -8.99
C THR A 13 -11.07 -8.03 -10.10
N THR A 14 -11.28 -7.23 -11.15
CA THR A 14 -12.41 -7.44 -12.09
C THR A 14 -12.03 -8.23 -13.35
N GLY A 15 -10.73 -8.32 -13.66
CA GLY A 15 -10.24 -9.02 -14.86
C GLY A 15 -10.03 -10.51 -14.60
N HIS A 16 -9.15 -10.83 -13.65
CA HIS A 16 -8.84 -12.17 -13.15
C HIS A 16 -8.15 -11.95 -11.81
N PRO A 17 -8.68 -12.41 -10.65
CA PRO A 17 -8.00 -12.22 -9.38
C PRO A 17 -6.69 -12.99 -9.44
N ILE A 18 -5.60 -12.28 -9.68
CA ILE A 18 -4.28 -12.87 -9.71
C ILE A 18 -4.00 -13.25 -8.27
N LEU A 19 -4.04 -14.55 -7.98
CA LEU A 19 -3.84 -15.07 -6.64
C LEU A 19 -2.50 -14.56 -6.12
N GLY A 20 -2.56 -13.90 -4.97
CA GLY A 20 -1.38 -13.31 -4.36
C GLY A 20 -0.93 -11.97 -4.96
N ALA A 21 -1.68 -11.36 -5.89
CA ALA A 21 -1.42 -9.99 -6.31
C ALA A 21 -1.67 -9.00 -5.18
N TYR A 22 -0.97 -7.87 -5.27
CA TYR A 22 -1.20 -6.75 -4.38
C TYR A 22 -2.47 -6.01 -4.79
N ILE A 23 -3.39 -5.88 -3.84
CA ILE A 23 -4.61 -5.09 -3.98
C ILE A 23 -4.38 -3.79 -3.20
N PRO A 24 -4.45 -2.61 -3.84
CA PRO A 24 -4.27 -1.35 -3.15
C PRO A 24 -5.38 -1.14 -2.10
N GLN A 25 -5.01 -0.50 -1.00
CA GLN A 25 -5.86 -0.20 0.13
C GLN A 25 -6.25 1.26 0.08
N CYS A 26 -7.56 1.49 0.05
CA CYS A 26 -8.12 2.83 -0.04
C CYS A 26 -8.72 3.24 1.30
N ASP A 27 -8.68 4.53 1.61
CA ASP A 27 -9.41 5.11 2.73
C ASP A 27 -10.90 5.33 2.39
N ALA A 28 -11.64 5.96 3.31
CA ALA A 28 -13.07 6.24 3.14
C ALA A 28 -13.36 7.27 2.02
N HIS A 29 -12.36 8.01 1.56
CA HIS A 29 -12.47 8.99 0.48
C HIS A 29 -12.04 8.43 -0.87
N GLY A 30 -11.68 7.14 -0.94
CA GLY A 30 -11.19 6.50 -2.16
C GLY A 30 -9.74 6.86 -2.51
N GLN A 31 -9.01 7.48 -1.57
CA GLN A 31 -7.59 7.81 -1.71
C GLN A 31 -6.72 6.64 -1.22
N TYR A 32 -5.46 6.59 -1.65
CA TYR A 32 -4.52 5.59 -1.14
C TYR A 32 -4.27 5.81 0.35
N LYS A 33 -4.34 4.74 1.14
CA LYS A 33 -3.86 4.81 2.52
C LYS A 33 -2.35 5.07 2.50
N THR A 34 -1.88 5.91 3.43
CA THR A 34 -0.44 6.21 3.54
C THR A 34 0.40 4.96 3.78
N GLN A 35 -0.16 3.95 4.44
CA GLN A 35 0.42 2.62 4.58
C GLN A 35 -0.32 1.61 3.69
N GLN A 36 0.45 0.91 2.87
CA GLN A 36 0.00 -0.15 1.97
C GLN A 36 0.62 -1.48 2.41
N CYS A 37 -0.14 -2.57 2.31
CA CYS A 37 0.32 -3.90 2.70
C CYS A 37 -0.03 -4.94 1.64
N HIS A 38 0.94 -5.78 1.29
CA HIS A 38 0.74 -6.91 0.40
C HIS A 38 0.30 -8.13 1.19
N GLY A 39 -1.02 -8.38 1.24
CA GLY A 39 -1.59 -9.43 2.08
C GLY A 39 -1.04 -10.84 1.84
N SER A 40 -0.53 -11.16 0.65
CA SER A 40 0.01 -12.49 0.34
C SER A 40 1.46 -12.70 0.78
N THR A 41 2.27 -11.63 0.80
CA THR A 41 3.68 -11.70 1.23
C THR A 41 3.89 -11.15 2.63
N GLY A 42 2.89 -10.46 3.18
CA GLY A 42 2.96 -9.80 4.49
C GLY A 42 3.87 -8.57 4.55
N HIS A 43 4.36 -8.08 3.41
CA HIS A 43 5.15 -6.85 3.38
C HIS A 43 4.25 -5.61 3.48
N CYS A 44 4.70 -4.57 4.16
CA CYS A 44 4.04 -3.27 4.18
C CYS A 44 5.01 -2.16 3.80
N TRP A 45 4.52 -1.05 3.25
CA TRP A 45 5.32 0.11 2.86
C TRP A 45 4.49 1.38 2.93
N CYS A 46 5.15 2.53 2.92
CA CYS A 46 4.46 3.81 2.82
C CYS A 46 4.33 4.24 1.36
N VAL A 47 3.21 4.89 1.03
CA VAL A 47 2.99 5.49 -0.29
C VAL A 47 2.70 6.98 -0.19
N ASP A 48 2.86 7.69 -1.30
CA ASP A 48 2.34 9.04 -1.48
C ASP A 48 0.85 9.05 -1.92
N SER A 49 0.30 10.24 -2.17
CA SER A 49 -1.10 10.40 -2.60
C SER A 49 -1.41 9.77 -3.96
N THR A 50 -0.39 9.41 -4.75
CA THR A 50 -0.52 8.73 -6.03
C THR A 50 -0.45 7.20 -5.90
N GLY A 51 -0.19 6.70 -4.69
CA GLY A 51 -0.02 5.27 -4.42
C GLY A 51 1.40 4.76 -4.70
N GLN A 52 2.37 5.66 -4.92
CA GLN A 52 3.76 5.27 -5.19
C GLN A 52 4.54 5.04 -3.90
N GLU A 53 5.25 3.92 -3.83
CA GLU A 53 6.08 3.53 -2.69
C GLU A 53 7.18 4.57 -2.40
N ARG A 54 7.28 4.98 -1.13
CA ARG A 54 8.39 5.79 -0.62
C ARG A 54 9.60 4.88 -0.35
N ALA A 55 10.74 5.20 -0.93
CA ALA A 55 11.96 4.40 -0.77
C ALA A 55 12.35 4.20 0.71
N GLY A 56 12.75 2.97 1.06
CA GLY A 56 13.22 2.62 2.40
C GLY A 56 12.11 2.41 3.44
N THR A 57 10.83 2.45 3.04
CA THR A 57 9.69 2.24 3.96
C THR A 57 9.16 0.81 3.94
N ARG A 58 9.64 -0.04 3.02
CA ARG A 58 9.19 -1.43 2.91
C ARG A 58 9.72 -2.28 4.05
N THR A 59 8.80 -2.96 4.71
CA THR A 59 8.98 -3.80 5.89
C THR A 59 8.63 -5.24 5.56
N ALA A 60 9.37 -6.19 6.14
CA ALA A 60 9.11 -7.61 6.01
C ALA A 60 8.01 -8.06 6.98
N PRO A 61 7.30 -9.17 6.71
CA PRO A 61 6.35 -9.73 7.67
C PRO A 61 7.01 -9.95 9.05
N GLY A 62 6.33 -9.51 10.11
CA GLY A 62 6.82 -9.64 11.48
C GLY A 62 7.83 -8.58 11.94
N THR A 63 8.13 -7.58 11.10
CA THR A 63 8.90 -6.40 11.52
C THR A 63 7.99 -5.28 12.00
N SER A 64 8.52 -4.37 12.82
CA SER A 64 7.80 -3.18 13.27
C SER A 64 7.36 -2.36 12.06
N SER A 65 6.08 -2.00 12.03
CA SER A 65 5.53 -1.15 10.98
C SER A 65 6.19 0.23 11.04
N VAL A 66 6.51 0.78 9.86
CA VAL A 66 6.93 2.17 9.73
C VAL A 66 5.73 3.10 9.94
N ASP A 67 5.94 4.20 10.66
CA ASP A 67 4.96 5.28 10.75
C ASP A 67 4.98 6.06 9.43
N CYS A 68 3.87 6.03 8.68
CA CYS A 68 3.81 6.64 7.35
C CYS A 68 3.38 8.11 7.38
N ASP A 69 2.96 8.60 8.55
CA ASP A 69 2.57 9.99 8.82
C ASP A 69 3.78 10.83 9.27
N LYS A 70 4.84 10.20 9.78
CA LYS A 70 6.11 10.82 10.12
C LYS A 70 7.23 10.38 9.16
N PRO A 71 7.92 11.32 8.50
CA PRO A 71 9.08 10.96 7.70
C PRO A 71 10.25 10.55 8.61
N GLY A 72 10.48 9.24 8.76
CA GLY A 72 11.80 8.69 9.08
C GLY A 72 12.11 8.27 10.52
N GLU A 73 11.14 7.87 11.34
CA GLU A 73 11.43 7.23 12.63
C GLU A 73 11.09 5.74 12.56
N LYS A 74 12.12 4.89 12.65
CA LYS A 74 11.92 3.46 12.89
C LYS A 74 11.41 3.39 14.33
N VAL A 75 10.22 2.85 14.56
CA VAL A 75 9.77 2.59 15.93
C VAL A 75 10.56 1.38 16.43
N ASP A 76 11.59 1.67 17.25
CA ASP A 76 12.44 0.69 17.93
C ASP A 76 11.64 -0.17 18.93
#